data_AF-A0A2Z6A127-F1
#
_entry.id   AF-A0A2Z6A127-F1
#
_cell.length_a   1.000
_cell.length_b   1.000
_cell.length_c   1.000
_cell.angle_alpha   90.00
_cell.angle_beta   90.00
_cell.angle_gamma   90.00
#
_symmetry.space_group_name_H-M   'P 1'
#
loop_
_entity.id
_entity.type
_entity.pdbx_description
1 polymer ?
#
loop_
_entity_poly.entity_id
_entity_poly.type
_entity_poly.pdbx_seq_one_letter_code
_entity_poly.pdbx_strand_id
1 'polypeptide(L)' 'VVKWNIDVHYQPGHINSTMGEALEADGQFLAVGCKFSKDRFLPVGPMHP' A
#
# COMPACT_ATOMS: atom_id res chain seq x y z
N VAL A 1 16.71 -14.15 7.31
CA VAL A 1 17.25 -12.79 7.11
C VAL A 1 16.15 -11.94 6.51
N VAL A 2 15.67 -10.92 7.22
CA VAL A 2 14.77 -9.91 6.64
C VAL A 2 15.62 -9.07 5.70
N LYS A 3 15.25 -9.02 4.43
CA LYS A 3 16.02 -8.31 3.40
C LYS A 3 15.70 -6.80 3.42
N TRP A 4 14.42 -6.44 3.51
CA TRP A 4 13.95 -5.05 3.54
C TRP A 4 12.67 -4.93 4.38
N ASN A 5 12.51 -3.80 5.05
CA ASN A 5 11.28 -3.38 5.72
C ASN A 5 11.02 -1.92 5.33
N ILE A 6 9.80 -1.60 4.92
CA ILE A 6 9.42 -0.27 4.42
C ILE A 6 8.19 0.17 5.20
N ASP A 7 8.27 1.34 5.82
CA ASP A 7 7.14 1.94 6.52
C ASP A 7 6.07 2.42 5.54
N VAL A 8 4.81 2.08 5.85
CA VAL A 8 3.62 2.47 5.07
C VAL A 8 2.61 3.19 5.96
N HIS A 9 1.71 3.95 5.33
CA HIS A 9 0.82 4.86 6.03
C HIS A 9 -0.65 4.59 5.69
N TYR A 10 -1.47 4.07 6.59
CA TYR A 10 -1.16 3.30 7.80
C TYR A 10 -2.04 2.05 7.85
N GLN A 11 -1.62 1.05 8.62
CA GLN A 11 -2.31 -0.24 8.79
C GLN A 11 -2.58 -0.89 7.41
N PRO A 12 -1.55 -1.48 6.77
CA PRO A 12 -1.72 -2.10 5.47
C PRO A 12 -2.72 -3.26 5.54
N GLY A 13 -3.58 -3.37 4.52
CA GLY A 13 -4.38 -4.54 4.27
C GLY A 13 -3.75 -5.38 3.15
N HIS A 14 -4.47 -5.52 2.04
CA HIS A 14 -3.97 -6.23 0.86
C HIS A 14 -2.86 -5.45 0.15
N ILE A 15 -1.99 -6.22 -0.51
CA ILE A 15 -0.86 -5.73 -1.30
C ILE A 15 -0.92 -6.45 -2.64
N ASN A 16 -0.68 -5.72 -3.72
CA ASN A 16 -0.70 -6.27 -5.08
C ASN A 16 0.45 -5.68 -5.88
N SER A 17 1.14 -6.51 -6.65
CA SER A 17 2.13 -6.08 -7.63
C SER A 17 1.53 -6.09 -9.04
N THR A 18 2.16 -5.34 -9.95
CA THR A 18 1.80 -5.32 -11.36
C THR A 18 1.93 -6.71 -11.98
N MET A 19 0.83 -7.20 -12.55
CA MET A 19 0.71 -8.56 -13.12
C MET A 19 1.11 -9.69 -12.14
N GLY A 20 1.10 -9.45 -10.83
CA GLY A 20 1.68 -10.37 -9.84
C GLY A 20 1.00 -11.73 -9.69
N GLU A 21 -0.21 -11.88 -10.22
CA GLU A 21 -0.98 -13.12 -10.23
C GLU A 21 -0.98 -13.83 -11.61
N ALA A 22 -0.21 -13.30 -12.57
CA ALA A 22 -0.04 -13.86 -13.91
C ALA A 22 1.41 -14.33 -14.13
N LEU A 23 1.67 -15.05 -15.24
CA LEU A 23 3.02 -15.50 -15.60
C LEU A 23 3.91 -14.34 -16.05
N GLU A 24 3.30 -13.23 -16.47
CA GLU A 24 3.93 -12.01 -16.93
C GLU A 24 4.22 -11.02 -15.78
N ALA A 25 4.36 -11.49 -14.54
CA ALA A 25 4.72 -10.66 -13.39
C ALA A 25 6.05 -9.92 -13.64
N ASP A 26 6.00 -8.59 -13.62
CA ASP A 26 7.11 -7.75 -14.08
C ASP A 26 8.02 -7.22 -12.95
N GLY A 27 7.54 -7.27 -11.70
CA GLY A 27 8.27 -6.79 -10.53
C GLY A 27 8.52 -5.27 -10.51
N GLN A 28 7.79 -4.48 -11.30
CA GLN A 28 8.04 -3.04 -11.43
C GLN A 28 7.39 -2.21 -10.32
N PHE A 29 6.13 -2.51 -9.99
CA PHE A 29 5.37 -1.74 -9.00
C PHE A 29 4.69 -2.63 -7.96
N LEU A 30 4.54 -2.05 -6.77
CA LEU A 30 3.84 -2.62 -5.63
C LEU A 30 2.89 -1.57 -5.06
N ALA A 31 1.60 -1.88 -4.98
CA ALA A 31 0.59 -1.04 -4.36
C ALA A 31 0.16 -1.66 -3.02
N VAL A 32 0.00 -0.81 -2.00
CA VAL A 32 -0.37 -1.23 -0.64
C VAL A 32 -1.68 -0.55 -0.25
N GLY A 33 -2.73 -1.33 -0.04
CA GLY A 33 -4.04 -0.85 0.39
C GLY A 33 -4.08 -0.56 1.88
N CYS A 34 -3.61 0.63 2.29
CA CYS A 34 -3.65 1.09 3.68
C CYS A 34 -5.07 1.49 4.11
N LYS A 35 -5.43 1.19 5.36
CA LYS A 35 -6.82 1.33 5.86
C LYS A 35 -7.09 2.63 6.60
N PHE A 36 -6.05 3.31 7.06
CA PHE A 36 -6.17 4.61 7.73
C PHE A 36 -5.16 5.60 7.16
N SER A 37 -5.64 6.72 6.63
CA SER A 37 -4.79 7.77 6.05
C SER A 37 -4.27 8.79 7.06
N LYS A 38 -4.98 9.01 8.17
CA LYS A 38 -4.62 9.94 9.25
C LYS A 38 -4.21 11.33 8.71
N ASP A 39 -2.95 11.69 8.85
CA ASP A 39 -2.34 12.98 8.56
C ASP A 39 -1.71 13.07 7.15
N ARG A 40 -1.92 12.06 6.30
CA ARG A 40 -1.33 12.03 4.95
C ARG A 40 -1.99 12.99 3.96
N PHE A 41 -3.21 13.44 4.25
CA PHE A 41 -3.99 14.32 3.37
C PHE A 41 -4.58 15.49 4.14
N LEU A 42 -5.08 16.49 3.40
CA LEU A 42 -5.85 17.59 3.99
C LEU A 42 -7.11 17.04 4.69
N PRO A 43 -7.51 17.61 5.84
CA PRO A 43 -8.70 17.17 6.55
C PRO A 43 -9.95 17.47 5.72
N VAL A 44 -10.79 16.46 5.50
CA VAL A 44 -12.03 16.52 4.69
C VAL A 44 -13.29 16.15 5.48
N GLY A 45 -13.20 16.19 6.82
CA GLY A 45 -14.28 15.83 7.73
C GLY A 45 -14.00 14.54 8.51
N PRO A 46 -15.00 13.98 9.22
CA PRO A 46 -14.81 12.82 10.09
C PRO A 46 -14.44 11.53 9.33
N MET A 47 -14.93 11.38 8.09
CA MET A 47 -14.61 10.26 7.21
C MET A 47 -13.40 10.62 6.37
N HIS A 48 -12.34 9.83 6.51
CA HIS A 48 -11.06 10.03 5.83
C HIS A 48 -10.93 9.04 4.66
N PRO A 49 -10.19 9.41 3.59
CA PRO A 49 -9.89 8.50 2.49
C PRO A 49 -8.96 7.36 2.89
#